data_AF-A0A6V8R8Y2-F1
#
_entry.id   AF-A0A6V8R8Y2-F1
#
_cell.length_a   1.000
_cell.length_b   1.000
_cell.length_c   1.000
_cell.angle_alpha   90.00
_cell.angle_beta   90.00
_cell.angle_gamma   90.00
#
_symmetry.space_group_name_H-M   'P 1'
#
loop_
_entity.id
_entity.type
_entity.pdbx_description
1 polymer ?
#
loop_
_entity_poly.entity_id
_entity_poly.type
_entity_poly.pdbx_seq_one_letter_code
_entity_poly.pdbx_strand_id
1 'polypeptide(L)'
;MENFSSLPLELRSQIWLLTVEPRRTVEVRFKYTLVVDESDGRDFFEAIWDAPPELVYTTSPTPVPAALHTCREARNSIARKYERAFTGGTEPRYVWVNFDLDIISIDKSRFTWMKPEAPRIRWLKFAHLEARCKGGIRK
;
A
#
# COMPACT_ATOMS: atom_id res chain seq x y z
N MET A 1 -9.40 -38.48 -15.09
CA MET A 1 -8.78 -37.19 -14.71
C MET A 1 -9.62 -36.68 -13.55
N GLU A 2 -9.08 -36.66 -12.32
CA GLU A 2 -9.84 -36.17 -11.17
C GLU A 2 -9.95 -34.66 -11.21
N ASN A 3 -11.14 -34.13 -10.95
CA ASN A 3 -11.41 -32.70 -10.98
C ASN A 3 -11.09 -32.07 -9.63
N PHE A 4 -10.66 -30.81 -9.62
CA PHE A 4 -10.43 -30.08 -8.37
C PHE A 4 -11.67 -30.08 -7.45
N SER A 5 -12.88 -30.08 -8.03
CA SER A 5 -14.14 -30.09 -7.28
C SER A 5 -14.46 -31.42 -6.58
N SER A 6 -13.81 -32.54 -6.94
CA SER A 6 -14.01 -33.82 -6.25
C SER A 6 -13.18 -33.94 -4.96
N LEU A 7 -12.25 -33.03 -4.73
CA LEU A 7 -11.47 -33.00 -3.50
C LEU A 7 -12.33 -32.56 -2.29
N PRO A 8 -12.12 -33.17 -1.10
CA PRO A 8 -12.66 -32.68 0.16
C PRO A 8 -12.38 -31.18 0.37
N LEU A 9 -13.29 -30.51 1.05
CA LEU A 9 -13.24 -29.06 1.27
C LEU A 9 -11.93 -28.62 1.94
N GLU A 10 -11.42 -29.44 2.85
CA GLU A 10 -10.19 -29.21 3.60
C GLU A 10 -8.99 -29.12 2.64
N LEU A 11 -8.88 -30.06 1.70
CA LEU A 11 -7.79 -30.09 0.72
C LEU A 11 -7.89 -28.92 -0.25
N ARG A 12 -9.10 -28.60 -0.73
CA ARG A 12 -9.30 -27.44 -1.62
C ARG A 12 -8.93 -26.14 -0.93
N SER A 13 -9.32 -25.99 0.33
CA SER A 13 -8.97 -24.82 1.16
C SER A 13 -7.46 -24.71 1.37
N GLN A 14 -6.78 -25.83 1.66
CA GLN A 14 -5.31 -25.85 1.77
C GLN A 14 -4.63 -25.49 0.45
N ILE A 15 -5.11 -26.01 -0.68
CA ILE A 15 -4.57 -25.67 -2.00
C ILE A 15 -4.72 -24.16 -2.26
N TRP A 16 -5.90 -23.57 -2.01
CA TRP A 16 -6.09 -22.12 -2.11
C TRP A 16 -5.13 -21.35 -1.21
N LEU A 17 -4.89 -21.85 0.00
CA LEU A 17 -3.94 -21.23 0.92
C LEU A 17 -2.50 -21.23 0.38
N LEU A 18 -2.12 -22.30 -0.30
CA LEU A 18 -0.81 -22.47 -0.92
C LEU A 18 -0.66 -21.64 -2.21
N THR A 19 -1.77 -21.23 -2.85
CA THR A 19 -1.73 -20.32 -4.01
C THR A 19 -1.38 -18.87 -3.64
N VAL A 20 -1.36 -18.53 -2.35
CA VAL A 20 -0.91 -17.21 -1.91
C VAL A 20 0.59 -17.11 -2.19
N GLU A 21 0.95 -16.31 -3.20
CA GLU A 21 2.33 -16.11 -3.62
C GLU A 21 3.24 -15.80 -2.42
N PRO A 22 4.41 -16.46 -2.28
CA PRO A 22 5.32 -16.15 -1.21
C PRO A 22 5.83 -14.70 -1.38
N ARG A 23 5.48 -13.85 -0.41
CA ARG A 23 5.99 -12.49 -0.19
C ARG A 23 5.79 -11.52 -1.37
N ARG A 24 4.53 -11.28 -1.73
CA ARG A 24 4.14 -10.21 -2.66
C ARG A 24 4.60 -8.84 -2.12
N THR A 25 5.21 -8.03 -2.99
CA THR A 25 5.54 -6.63 -2.67
C THR A 25 4.35 -5.74 -3.00
N VAL A 26 3.75 -5.12 -1.99
CA VAL A 26 2.64 -4.19 -2.14
C VAL A 26 3.18 -2.77 -2.11
N GLU A 27 3.14 -2.10 -3.25
CA GLU A 27 3.56 -0.71 -3.36
C GLU A 27 2.42 0.20 -2.89
N VAL A 28 2.69 1.08 -1.94
CA VAL A 28 1.73 2.01 -1.35
C VAL A 28 2.19 3.43 -1.66
N ARG A 29 1.33 4.18 -2.34
CA ARG A 29 1.56 5.58 -2.74
C ARG A 29 0.55 6.47 -2.03
N PHE A 30 1.06 7.49 -1.36
CA PHE A 30 0.24 8.48 -0.67
C PHE A 30 0.09 9.73 -1.55
N LYS A 31 -1.15 10.13 -1.85
CA LYS A 31 -1.45 11.40 -2.51
C LYS A 31 -1.86 12.41 -1.47
N TYR A 32 -1.16 13.54 -1.45
CA TYR A 32 -1.41 14.62 -0.50
C TYR A 32 -1.54 15.96 -1.23
N THR A 33 -2.26 16.88 -0.61
CA THR A 33 -2.40 18.27 -1.03
C THR A 33 -1.85 19.16 0.07
N LEU A 34 -1.27 20.30 -0.29
CA LEU A 34 -0.86 21.31 0.66
C LEU A 34 -2.03 22.26 0.85
N VAL A 35 -2.51 22.39 2.09
CA VAL A 35 -3.53 23.37 2.45
C VAL A 35 -2.80 24.64 2.86
N VAL A 36 -2.88 25.66 2.02
CA VAL A 36 -2.29 26.97 2.29
C VAL A 36 -3.40 27.87 2.79
N ASP A 37 -3.29 28.37 4.02
CA ASP A 37 -4.22 29.38 4.53
C ASP A 37 -3.91 30.72 3.87
N GLU A 38 -4.72 31.11 2.88
CA GLU A 38 -4.59 32.38 2.15
C GLU A 38 -4.77 33.61 3.07
N SER A 39 -5.39 33.42 4.25
CA SER A 39 -5.62 34.45 5.25
C SER A 39 -4.37 34.84 6.06
N ASP A 40 -3.27 34.09 5.96
CA ASP A 40 -2.09 34.29 6.82
C ASP A 40 -1.18 35.45 6.35
N GLY A 41 -1.44 36.02 5.16
CA GLY A 41 -0.74 37.20 4.64
C GLY A 41 0.77 37.03 4.41
N ARG A 42 1.31 35.83 4.64
CA ARG A 42 2.70 35.46 4.39
C ARG A 42 2.94 35.24 2.90
N ASP A 43 4.20 35.43 2.48
CA ASP A 43 4.60 35.11 1.11
C ASP A 43 4.28 33.66 0.78
N PHE A 44 3.69 33.43 -0.40
CA PHE A 44 3.19 32.11 -0.84
C PHE A 44 4.22 30.98 -0.70
N PHE A 45 5.50 31.26 -0.99
CA PHE A 45 6.57 30.28 -0.84
C PHE A 45 6.81 29.88 0.62
N GLU A 46 6.82 30.83 1.56
CA GLU A 46 6.97 30.54 3.00
C GLU A 46 5.77 29.77 3.54
N ALA A 47 4.55 30.15 3.13
CA ALA A 47 3.33 29.47 3.52
C ALA A 47 3.28 28.00 3.05
N ILE A 48 3.84 27.70 1.87
CA ILE A 48 3.94 26.32 1.34
C ILE A 48 4.86 25.44 2.17
N TRP A 49 5.98 25.96 2.68
CA TRP A 49 6.94 25.17 3.45
C TRP A 49 6.41 24.77 4.82
N ASP A 50 5.58 25.63 5.43
CA ASP A 50 4.95 25.39 6.73
C ASP A 50 3.57 24.71 6.65
N ALA A 51 2.95 24.69 5.46
CA ALA A 51 1.62 24.11 5.27
C ALA A 51 1.62 22.61 5.64
N PRO A 52 0.74 22.17 6.57
CA PRO A 52 0.61 20.77 6.88
C PRO A 52 0.08 20.04 5.63
N PRO A 53 0.76 18.98 5.15
CA PRO A 53 0.22 18.20 4.05
C PRO A 53 -1.04 17.47 4.56
N GLU A 54 -2.09 17.46 3.76
CA GLU A 54 -3.31 16.69 4.01
C GLU A 54 -3.36 15.49 3.06
N LEU A 55 -3.58 14.29 3.61
CA LEU A 55 -3.71 13.07 2.81
C LEU A 55 -5.06 13.07 2.08
N VAL A 56 -5.01 13.04 0.74
CA VAL A 56 -6.22 12.96 -0.10
C VAL A 56 -6.67 11.51 -0.21
N TYR A 57 -5.80 10.63 -0.67
CA TYR A 57 -6.08 9.19 -0.75
C TYR A 57 -4.79 8.37 -0.89
N THR A 58 -4.91 7.08 -0.61
CA THR A 58 -3.84 6.11 -0.83
C THR A 58 -4.12 5.27 -2.07
N THR A 59 -3.11 5.01 -2.90
CA THR A 59 -3.22 4.10 -4.04
C THR A 59 -2.15 3.03 -4.00
N SER A 60 -2.47 1.89 -4.61
CA SER A 60 -1.49 0.85 -4.89
C SER A 60 -1.56 0.50 -6.37
N PRO A 61 -0.44 0.51 -7.11
CA PRO A 61 -0.38 -0.05 -8.45
C PRO A 61 -0.36 -1.59 -8.44
N THR A 62 -0.15 -2.22 -7.29
CA THR A 62 -0.01 -3.67 -7.19
C THR A 62 -1.38 -4.33 -7.41
N PRO A 63 -1.54 -5.20 -8.42
CA PRO A 63 -2.81 -5.84 -8.72
C PRO A 63 -3.24 -6.74 -7.57
N VAL A 64 -4.54 -6.76 -7.26
CA VAL A 64 -5.09 -7.60 -6.19
C VAL A 64 -4.73 -9.08 -6.45
N PRO A 65 -4.38 -9.86 -5.40
CA PRO A 65 -4.02 -11.27 -5.54
C PRO A 65 -5.02 -12.03 -6.42
N ALA A 66 -4.52 -12.74 -7.44
CA ALA A 66 -5.36 -13.43 -8.42
C ALA A 66 -6.37 -14.36 -7.74
N ALA A 67 -5.97 -15.02 -6.64
CA ALA A 67 -6.81 -15.95 -5.90
C ALA A 67 -8.00 -15.29 -5.16
N LEU A 68 -7.99 -13.96 -4.94
CA LEU A 68 -9.19 -13.24 -4.48
C LEU A 68 -10.22 -13.02 -5.61
N HIS A 69 -9.79 -13.13 -6.86
CA HIS A 69 -10.58 -12.89 -8.07
C HIS A 69 -11.06 -14.17 -8.78
N THR A 70 -10.51 -15.34 -8.48
CA THR A 70 -10.82 -16.60 -9.20
C THR A 70 -12.26 -17.08 -8.97
N CYS A 71 -12.63 -17.39 -7.72
CA CYS A 71 -13.96 -17.91 -7.39
C CYS A 71 -14.37 -17.59 -5.95
N ARG A 72 -15.63 -17.85 -5.59
CA ARG A 72 -16.17 -17.59 -4.25
C ARG A 72 -15.45 -18.39 -3.16
N GLU A 73 -15.07 -19.63 -3.46
CA GLU A 73 -14.38 -20.51 -2.52
C GLU A 73 -12.96 -20.03 -2.21
N ALA A 74 -12.20 -19.69 -3.24
CA ALA A 74 -10.86 -19.12 -3.10
C ALA A 74 -10.91 -17.81 -2.30
N ARG A 75 -11.84 -16.92 -2.66
CA ARG A 75 -12.05 -15.66 -1.95
C ARG A 75 -12.38 -15.90 -0.48
N ASN A 76 -13.29 -16.81 -0.15
CA ASN A 76 -13.65 -17.07 1.25
C ASN A 76 -12.49 -17.68 2.05
N SER A 77 -11.68 -18.53 1.41
CA SER A 77 -10.53 -19.17 2.05
C SER A 77 -9.40 -18.17 2.31
N ILE A 78 -9.16 -17.26 1.38
CA ILE A 78 -8.02 -16.33 1.38
C ILE A 78 -8.36 -14.99 2.02
N ALA A 79 -9.59 -14.49 1.89
CA ALA A 79 -10.02 -13.22 2.48
C ALA A 79 -9.95 -13.22 4.01
N ARG A 80 -9.89 -14.39 4.66
CA ARG A 80 -9.63 -14.48 6.11
C ARG A 80 -8.21 -14.05 6.50
N LYS A 81 -7.28 -14.00 5.54
CA LYS A 81 -5.87 -13.64 5.74
C LYS A 81 -5.51 -12.25 5.21
N TYR A 82 -6.36 -11.66 4.38
CA TYR A 82 -6.14 -10.35 3.80
C TYR A 82 -7.13 -9.37 4.37
N GLU A 83 -6.67 -8.15 4.63
CA GLU A 83 -7.51 -7.09 5.14
C GLU A 83 -7.36 -5.82 4.32
N ARG A 84 -8.32 -4.90 4.52
CA ARG A 84 -8.34 -3.61 3.84
C ARG A 84 -7.47 -2.61 4.61
N ALA A 85 -6.24 -2.48 4.13
CA ALA A 85 -5.20 -1.51 4.47
C ALA A 85 -5.49 -0.07 4.02
N PHE A 86 -4.89 0.92 4.71
CA PHE A 86 -4.64 2.27 4.18
C PHE A 86 -5.88 3.03 3.72
N THR A 87 -6.93 3.02 4.55
CA THR A 87 -8.21 3.68 4.26
C THR A 87 -8.24 5.17 4.57
N GLY A 88 -7.08 5.76 4.87
CA GLY A 88 -6.97 7.17 5.21
C GLY A 88 -7.15 8.11 4.02
N GLY A 89 -7.61 9.33 4.32
CA GLY A 89 -7.74 10.45 3.40
C GLY A 89 -9.19 10.92 3.22
N THR A 90 -9.36 12.02 2.50
CA THR A 90 -10.68 12.60 2.17
C THR A 90 -11.47 11.73 1.19
N GLU A 91 -10.80 11.01 0.29
CA GLU A 91 -11.39 9.98 -0.57
C GLU A 91 -10.87 8.59 -0.19
N PRO A 92 -11.51 7.88 0.76
CA PRO A 92 -10.98 6.64 1.30
C PRO A 92 -10.98 5.53 0.23
N ARG A 93 -9.77 5.19 -0.23
CA ARG A 93 -9.49 3.99 -1.02
C ARG A 93 -8.94 2.91 -0.09
N TYR A 94 -8.84 1.67 -0.55
CA TYR A 94 -8.25 0.62 0.26
C TYR A 94 -7.29 -0.22 -0.57
N VAL A 95 -6.34 -0.83 0.13
CA VAL A 95 -5.39 -1.78 -0.45
C VAL A 95 -5.56 -3.11 0.28
N TRP A 96 -5.65 -4.21 -0.48
CA TRP A 96 -5.64 -5.55 0.11
C TRP A 96 -4.22 -5.92 0.54
N VAL A 97 -4.05 -6.12 1.84
CA VAL A 97 -2.75 -6.37 2.47
C VAL A 97 -2.85 -7.53 3.44
N ASN A 98 -1.82 -8.36 3.46
CA ASN A 98 -1.54 -9.29 4.53
C ASN A 98 -0.22 -8.86 5.19
N PHE A 99 -0.25 -8.31 6.40
CA PHE A 99 0.97 -7.76 7.02
C PHE A 99 2.00 -8.82 7.44
N ASP A 100 1.61 -10.09 7.57
CA ASP A 100 2.52 -11.18 7.92
C ASP A 100 3.32 -11.70 6.71
N LEU A 101 2.68 -11.70 5.54
CA LEU A 101 3.20 -12.26 4.30
C LEU A 101 3.74 -11.19 3.35
N ASP A 102 3.03 -10.08 3.19
CA ASP A 102 3.33 -9.06 2.19
C ASP A 102 4.46 -8.13 2.66
N ILE A 103 5.26 -7.67 1.70
CA ILE A 103 6.27 -6.64 1.90
C ILE A 103 5.65 -5.31 1.50
N ILE A 104 5.49 -4.37 2.44
CA ILE A 104 4.99 -3.04 2.14
C ILE A 104 6.13 -2.20 1.57
N SER A 105 5.94 -1.65 0.37
CA SER A 105 6.91 -0.80 -0.31
C SER A 105 6.39 0.62 -0.44
N ILE A 106 7.17 1.59 0.03
CA ILE A 106 6.73 3.01 0.09
C ILE A 106 7.45 3.88 -0.94
N ASP A 107 8.41 3.28 -1.64
CA ASP A 107 9.29 3.93 -2.61
C ASP A 107 9.80 5.27 -2.07
N LYS A 108 9.33 6.40 -2.62
CA LYS A 108 9.73 7.77 -2.25
C LYS A 108 8.72 8.51 -1.36
N SER A 109 7.67 7.83 -0.90
CA SER A 109 6.62 8.47 -0.11
C SER A 109 7.05 8.67 1.36
N ARG A 110 6.45 9.64 2.06
CA ARG A 110 6.78 9.95 3.45
C ARG A 110 6.17 8.91 4.42
N PHE A 111 6.94 8.48 5.43
CA PHE A 111 6.49 7.56 6.49
C PHE A 111 5.38 8.11 7.39
N THR A 112 5.17 9.44 7.40
CA THR A 112 4.21 10.12 8.28
C THR A 112 2.77 9.63 8.12
N TRP A 113 2.42 9.15 6.93
CA TRP A 113 1.08 8.69 6.58
C TRP A 113 0.79 7.23 6.89
N MET A 114 1.79 6.48 7.38
CA MET A 114 1.61 5.07 7.77
C MET A 114 1.22 4.87 9.22
N LYS A 115 1.16 5.94 10.03
CA LYS A 115 1.02 5.83 11.50
C LYS A 115 -0.09 4.86 11.97
N PRO A 116 -1.28 4.78 11.33
CA PRO A 116 -2.30 3.82 11.76
C PRO A 116 -1.87 2.36 11.59
N GLU A 117 -1.22 2.04 10.47
CA GLU A 117 -0.86 0.67 10.08
C GLU A 117 0.56 0.28 10.50
N ALA A 118 1.42 1.25 10.84
CA ALA A 118 2.83 1.05 11.15
C ALA A 118 3.11 -0.06 12.17
N PRO A 119 2.36 -0.20 13.29
CA PRO A 119 2.63 -1.26 14.27
C PRO A 119 2.40 -2.68 13.73
N ARG A 120 1.63 -2.80 12.65
CA ARG A 120 1.23 -4.07 12.05
C ARG A 120 2.22 -4.53 10.99
N ILE A 121 2.98 -3.61 10.41
CA ILE A 121 3.85 -3.87 9.26
C ILE A 121 5.09 -4.63 9.72
N ARG A 122 5.20 -5.88 9.28
CA ARG A 122 6.35 -6.73 9.58
C ARG A 122 7.52 -6.54 8.63
N TRP A 123 7.24 -6.31 7.36
CA TRP A 123 8.24 -6.19 6.31
C TRP A 123 8.03 -4.89 5.54
N LEU A 124 9.05 -4.03 5.60
CA LEU A 124 9.02 -2.70 4.98
C LEU A 124 10.18 -2.54 4.00
N LYS A 125 9.87 -2.10 2.79
CA LYS A 125 10.83 -1.72 1.74
C LYS A 125 10.66 -0.23 1.44
N PHE A 126 11.77 0.49 1.37
CA PHE A 126 11.79 1.91 1.03
C PHE A 126 12.97 2.19 0.10
N ALA A 127 12.84 3.19 -0.76
CA ALA A 127 13.95 3.61 -1.59
C ALA A 127 14.86 4.52 -0.75
N HIS A 128 16.17 4.25 -0.79
CA HIS A 128 17.16 5.19 -0.27
C HIS A 128 17.30 6.34 -1.28
N LEU A 129 16.88 7.55 -0.90
CA LEU A 129 17.10 8.74 -1.72
C LEU A 129 18.56 9.17 -1.57
N GLU A 130 19.44 8.70 -2.45
CA GLU A 130 20.74 9.33 -2.63
C GLU A 130 20.53 10.71 -3.27
N ALA A 131 20.85 11.76 -2.53
CA ALA A 131 20.86 13.12 -3.04
C ALA A 131 21.91 13.21 -4.17
N ARG A 132 21.47 13.10 -5.42
CA ARG A 132 22.31 13.46 -6.58
C ARG A 132 22.57 14.95 -6.52
N CYS A 133 23.68 15.35 -5.90
CA CYS A 133 24.29 16.66 -6.12
C CYS A 133 24.63 16.77 -7.61
N LYS A 134 23.74 17.39 -8.40
CA LYS A 134 24.06 17.84 -9.75
C LYS A 134 25.04 19.01 -9.63
N GLY A 135 26.32 18.70 -9.45
CA GLY A 135 27.41 19.65 -9.56
C GLY A 135 27.54 20.13 -11.00
N GLY A 136 26.88 21.25 -11.31
CA GLY A 136 27.14 22.01 -12.52
C GLY A 136 28.41 22.82 -12.34
N ILE A 137 29.53 22.35 -12.88
CA ILE A 137 30.69 23.20 -13.14
C ILE A 137 30.56 23.69 -14.58
N ARG A 138 30.09 24.93 -14.75
CA ARG A 138 30.31 25.69 -15.98
C ARG A 138 31.80 26.04 -16.03
N LYS A 139 32.46 25.69 -17.14
CA LYS A 139 33.67 26.38 -17.59
C LYS A 139 33.26 27.33 -18.71
#